data_AF-A0A938FDT8-F1
#
_entry.id   AF-A0A938FDT8-F1
#
_cell.length_a   1.000
_cell.length_b   1.000
_cell.length_c   1.000
_cell.angle_alpha   90.00
_cell.angle_beta   90.00
_cell.angle_gamma   90.00
#
_symmetry.space_group_name_H-M   'P 1'
#
loop_
_entity.id
_entity.type
_entity.pdbx_description
1 polymer ?
#
loop_
_entity_poly.entity_id
_entity_poly.type
_entity_poly.pdbx_seq_one_letter_code
_entity_poly.pdbx_strand_id
1 'polypeptide(L)'
;MFNTGKLAGCRVALMGGAGFIGHNLALKLKELGAEPHVVDGLQVNSLGYYASGYNENPNAEIYISLINERLELLRKHKIDLHIIDIREYHTVTAT
;
A
#
# COMPACT_ATOMS: atom_id res chain seq x y z
N MET A 1 15.04 5.98 -23.21
CA MET A 1 14.02 5.04 -22.71
C MET A 1 14.66 4.20 -21.62
N PHE A 2 14.05 4.08 -20.44
CA PHE A 2 14.63 3.30 -19.33
C PHE A 2 14.50 1.80 -19.61
N ASN A 3 15.53 1.01 -19.33
CA ASN A 3 15.48 -0.44 -19.46
C ASN A 3 14.82 -1.05 -18.23
N THR A 4 13.52 -1.33 -18.32
CA THR A 4 12.71 -1.92 -17.23
C THR A 4 12.87 -3.44 -17.12
N GLY A 5 13.51 -4.11 -18.08
CA GLY A 5 13.73 -5.56 -18.04
C GLY A 5 14.60 -6.02 -16.86
N LYS A 6 15.38 -5.10 -16.27
CA LYS A 6 16.16 -5.36 -15.05
C LYS A 6 15.33 -5.51 -13.78
N LEU A 7 14.04 -5.16 -13.81
CA LEU A 7 13.17 -5.21 -12.63
C LEU A 7 12.55 -6.60 -12.42
N ALA A 8 12.54 -7.46 -13.44
CA ALA A 8 12.00 -8.80 -13.34
C ALA A 8 12.77 -9.62 -12.29
N GLY A 9 12.05 -10.22 -11.33
CA GLY A 9 12.62 -10.96 -10.20
C GLY A 9 13.26 -10.10 -9.10
N CYS A 10 13.30 -8.77 -9.24
CA CYS A 10 13.78 -7.91 -8.16
C CYS A 10 12.76 -7.85 -7.02
N ARG A 11 13.22 -8.05 -5.79
CA ARG A 11 12.43 -7.74 -4.59
C ARG A 11 12.48 -6.26 -4.29
N VAL A 12 11.32 -5.65 -4.14
CA VAL A 12 11.20 -4.20 -3.95
C VAL A 12 10.37 -3.91 -2.71
N ALA A 13 10.98 -3.31 -1.69
CA ALA A 13 10.25 -2.81 -0.53
C ALA A 13 9.72 -1.39 -0.80
N LEU A 14 8.41 -1.19 -0.65
CA LEU A 14 7.72 0.09 -0.81
C LEU A 14 7.22 0.60 0.54
N MET A 15 7.99 1.51 1.14
CA MET A 15 7.65 2.15 2.42
C MET A 15 6.57 3.23 2.21
N GLY A 16 5.50 3.21 3.01
CA GLY A 16 4.31 4.03 2.77
C GLY A 16 3.56 3.62 1.48
N GLY A 17 3.71 2.35 1.09
CA GLY A 17 3.30 1.88 -0.23
C GLY A 17 1.80 1.64 -0.39
N ALA A 18 0.99 1.75 0.66
CA ALA A 18 -0.47 1.57 0.57
C ALA A 18 -1.21 2.90 0.32
N GLY A 19 -0.49 4.02 0.21
CA GLY A 19 -1.01 5.29 -0.32
C GLY A 19 -1.28 5.23 -1.83
N PHE A 20 -1.83 6.31 -2.40
CA PHE A 20 -2.23 6.35 -3.82
C PHE A 20 -1.07 6.04 -4.79
N ILE A 21 0.06 6.74 -4.65
CA ILE A 21 1.22 6.59 -5.54
C ILE A 21 1.89 5.23 -5.33
N GLY A 22 2.16 4.87 -4.07
CA GLY A 22 2.80 3.61 -3.72
C GLY A 22 2.02 2.40 -4.21
N HIS A 23 0.69 2.44 -4.10
CA HIS A 23 -0.18 1.36 -4.54
C HIS A 23 -0.08 1.11 -6.05
N ASN A 24 -0.21 2.18 -6.85
CA ASN A 24 -0.10 2.07 -8.30
C ASN A 24 1.31 1.65 -8.74
N LEU A 25 2.34 2.12 -8.03
CA LEU A 25 3.71 1.69 -8.28
C LEU A 25 3.89 0.19 -7.99
N ALA A 26 3.31 -0.33 -6.91
CA ALA A 26 3.34 -1.75 -6.58
C ALA A 26 2.69 -2.59 -7.69
N LEU A 27 1.52 -2.18 -8.17
CA LEU A 27 0.84 -2.84 -9.29
C LEU A 27 1.71 -2.83 -10.55
N LYS A 28 2.31 -1.69 -10.88
CA LYS A 28 3.16 -1.58 -12.08
C LYS A 28 4.43 -2.42 -11.96
N LEU A 29 5.06 -2.46 -10.79
CA LEU A 29 6.22 -3.32 -10.53
C LEU A 29 5.86 -4.80 -10.69
N LYS A 30 4.70 -5.22 -10.18
CA LYS A 30 4.21 -6.59 -10.35
C LYS A 30 3.98 -6.93 -11.82
N GLU A 31 3.37 -6.02 -12.58
CA GLU A 31 3.18 -6.16 -14.04
C GLU A 31 4.52 -6.30 -14.79
N LEU A 32 5.56 -5.59 -14.33
CA LEU A 32 6.92 -5.66 -14.87
C LEU A 32 7.70 -6.92 -14.41
N GLY A 33 7.08 -7.82 -13.65
CA GLY A 33 7.68 -9.07 -13.19
C GLY A 33 8.53 -8.96 -11.92
N ALA A 34 8.50 -7.83 -11.23
CA ALA A 34 9.14 -7.67 -9.93
C ALA A 34 8.33 -8.32 -8.80
N GLU A 35 8.94 -8.41 -7.62
CA GLU A 35 8.34 -8.88 -6.37
C GLU A 35 8.20 -7.69 -5.39
N PRO A 36 7.16 -6.85 -5.55
CA PRO A 36 6.92 -5.74 -4.63
C PRO A 36 6.35 -6.24 -3.29
N HIS A 37 6.84 -5.65 -2.21
CA HIS A 37 6.34 -5.78 -0.85
C HIS A 37 5.97 -4.38 -0.35
N VAL A 38 4.69 -4.17 -0.03
CA VAL A 38 4.20 -2.90 0.49
C VAL A 38 4.32 -2.91 2.01
N VAL A 39 4.92 -1.87 2.58
CA VAL A 39 5.01 -1.66 4.03
C VAL A 39 4.27 -0.37 4.36
N ASP A 40 3.20 -0.46 5.15
CA ASP A 40 2.38 0.70 5.48
C ASP A 40 1.71 0.51 6.83
N GLY A 41 1.67 1.56 7.65
CA GLY A 41 1.01 1.49 8.96
C GLY A 41 -0.50 1.51 8.85
N LEU A 42 -1.06 1.83 7.68
CA LEU A 42 -2.50 2.03 7.39
C LEU A 42 -3.19 3.10 8.25
N GLN A 43 -2.49 3.68 9.23
CA GLN A 43 -3.02 4.71 10.14
C GLN A 43 -3.35 6.02 9.42
N VAL A 44 -2.64 6.33 8.33
CA VAL A 44 -2.88 7.53 7.50
C VAL A 44 -3.99 7.29 6.46
N ASN A 45 -4.31 6.03 6.17
CA ASN A 45 -5.45 5.62 5.36
C ASN A 45 -6.64 5.43 6.30
N SER A 46 -7.27 6.56 6.64
CA SER A 46 -8.44 6.85 7.48
C SER A 46 -9.61 5.85 7.57
N LEU A 47 -9.43 4.53 7.51
CA LEU A 47 -10.49 3.56 7.80
C LEU A 47 -11.00 3.80 9.23
N GLY A 48 -10.09 4.05 10.19
CA GLY A 48 -10.45 4.41 11.56
C GLY A 48 -11.15 5.77 11.67
N TYR A 49 -10.64 6.81 11.00
CA TYR A 49 -11.21 8.16 11.01
C TYR A 49 -12.59 8.22 10.32
N TYR A 50 -12.76 7.56 9.18
CA TYR A 50 -14.04 7.48 8.48
C TYR A 50 -15.01 6.49 9.14
N ALA A 51 -14.53 5.47 9.86
CA ALA A 51 -15.40 4.58 10.64
C ALA A 51 -15.89 5.25 11.94
N SER A 52 -15.07 6.07 12.61
CA SER A 52 -15.45 6.76 13.85
C SER A 52 -16.32 8.00 13.59
N GLY A 53 -16.10 8.70 12.48
CA GLY A 53 -16.88 9.87 12.04
C GLY A 53 -17.89 9.57 10.93
N TYR A 54 -18.26 8.29 10.74
CA TYR A 54 -19.05 7.82 9.59
C TYR A 54 -20.36 8.61 9.41
N ASN A 55 -21.06 8.91 10.50
CA ASN A 55 -22.33 9.63 10.48
C ASN A 55 -22.18 11.15 10.27
N GLU A 56 -20.98 11.70 10.49
CA GLU A 56 -20.72 13.15 10.42
C GLU A 56 -20.12 13.55 9.07
N ASN A 57 -19.54 12.61 8.33
CA ASN A 57 -18.92 12.87 7.04
C ASN A 57 -19.73 12.21 5.89
N PRO A 58 -20.44 12.99 5.06
CA PRO A 58 -21.28 12.47 3.98
C PRO A 58 -20.47 11.73 2.89
N ASN A 59 -19.15 11.89 2.85
CA ASN A 59 -18.28 11.24 1.88
C ASN A 59 -17.56 10.01 2.45
N ALA A 60 -17.78 9.66 3.73
CA ALA A 60 -17.07 8.57 4.40
C ALA A 60 -17.20 7.24 3.64
N GLU A 61 -18.38 6.91 3.13
CA GLU A 61 -18.64 5.68 2.36
C GLU A 61 -17.77 5.60 1.09
N ILE A 62 -17.67 6.70 0.34
CA ILE A 62 -16.85 6.77 -0.88
C ILE A 62 -15.36 6.61 -0.53
N TYR A 63 -14.89 7.24 0.54
CA TYR A 63 -13.49 7.08 0.94
C TYR A 63 -13.18 5.65 1.40
N ILE A 64 -14.09 5.02 2.15
CA ILE A 64 -13.96 3.64 2.58
C ILE A 64 -13.96 2.69 1.37
N SER A 65 -14.85 2.90 0.39
CA SER A 65 -14.89 2.07 -0.81
C SER A 65 -13.60 2.16 -1.62
N LEU A 66 -13.04 3.36 -1.81
CA LEU A 66 -11.74 3.57 -2.46
C LEU A 66 -10.57 2.89 -1.72
N ILE A 67 -10.58 2.92 -0.38
CA ILE A 67 -9.55 2.24 0.41
C ILE A 67 -9.66 0.72 0.21
N ASN A 68 -10.87 0.17 0.31
CA ASN A 68 -11.13 -1.25 0.15
C ASN A 68 -10.76 -1.75 -1.26
N GLU A 69 -11.11 -0.99 -2.31
CA GLU A 69 -10.76 -1.32 -3.69
C GLU A 69 -9.24 -1.46 -3.87
N ARG A 70 -8.45 -0.52 -3.33
CA ARG A 70 -6.99 -0.60 -3.40
C ARG A 70 -6.45 -1.82 -2.66
N LEU A 71 -6.95 -2.12 -1.46
CA LEU A 71 -6.52 -3.30 -0.71
C LEU A 71 -6.88 -4.60 -1.45
N GLU A 72 -8.06 -4.64 -2.08
CA GLU A 72 -8.49 -5.76 -2.91
C GLU A 72 -7.57 -5.96 -4.12
N LEU A 73 -7.18 -4.87 -4.80
CA LEU A 73 -6.26 -4.93 -5.94
C LEU A 73 -4.88 -5.48 -5.56
N LEU A 74 -4.34 -5.10 -4.40
CA LEU A 74 -3.09 -5.69 -3.88
C LEU A 74 -3.23 -7.20 -3.66
N ARG A 75 -4.32 -7.63 -3.02
CA ARG A 75 -4.61 -9.05 -2.76
C ARG A 75 -4.78 -9.84 -4.06
N LYS A 76 -5.54 -9.31 -5.01
CA LYS A 76 -5.80 -9.92 -6.32
C LYS A 76 -4.51 -10.19 -7.09
N HIS A 77 -3.55 -9.27 -7.02
CA HIS A 77 -2.26 -9.40 -7.69
C HIS A 77 -1.20 -10.14 -6.85
N LYS A 78 -1.57 -10.67 -5.67
CA LYS A 78 -0.64 -11.35 -4.75
C LYS A 78 0.59 -10.48 -4.46
N ILE A 79 0.33 -9.22 -4.10
CA ILE A 79 1.32 -8.28 -3.61
C ILE A 79 1.22 -8.30 -2.09
N ASP A 80 2.33 -8.56 -1.42
CA ASP A 80 2.35 -8.66 0.03
C ASP A 80 2.21 -7.27 0.66
N LEU A 81 1.35 -7.18 1.68
CA LEU A 81 1.15 -5.99 2.50
C LEU A 81 1.58 -6.30 3.94
N HIS A 82 2.61 -5.59 4.39
CA HIS A 82 3.12 -5.62 5.75
C HIS A 82 2.58 -4.43 6.53
N ILE A 83 1.73 -4.72 7.52
CA ILE A 83 1.13 -3.69 8.38
C ILE A 83 2.14 -3.32 9.46
N ILE A 84 2.96 -2.30 9.18
CA ILE A 84 4.02 -1.83 10.06
C ILE A 84 4.03 -0.31 10.03
N ASP A 85 3.94 0.31 11.21
CA ASP A 85 4.21 1.75 11.32
C ASP A 85 5.72 1.99 11.19
N ILE A 86 6.11 2.56 10.06
CA ILE A 86 7.53 2.82 9.74
C ILE A 86 8.16 3.90 10.65
N ARG A 87 7.35 4.61 11.43
CA ARG A 87 7.82 5.57 12.45
C ARG A 87 8.28 4.87 13.73
N GLU A 88 7.90 3.60 13.93
CA GLU A 88 8.38 2.77 15.02
C GLU A 88 9.78 2.24 14.70
N TYR A 89 10.77 3.12 14.76
CA TYR A 89 12.15 2.86 14.34
C TYR A 89 12.73 1.57 14.95
N HIS A 90 12.43 1.28 16.21
CA HIS A 90 12.87 0.06 16.89
C HIS A 90 12.43 -1.24 16.19
N THR A 91 11.27 -1.22 15.54
CA THR A 91 10.71 -2.38 14.81
C THR A 91 11.31 -2.53 13.42
N VAL A 92 11.77 -1.43 12.80
CA VAL A 92 12.23 -1.41 11.40
C VAL A 92 13.75 -1.33 11.22
N THR A 93 14.52 -1.01 12.28
CA THR A 93 15.99 -0.90 12.21
C THR A 93 16.73 -2.04 12.92
N ALA A 94 16.04 -3.08 13.37
CA ALA A 94 16.71 -4.25 13.95
C ALA A 94 17.65 -4.88 12.90
N THR A 95 18.95 -4.74 13.12
CA THR A 95 20.04 -5.25 12.27
C THR A 95 20.54 -6.57 12.82
#